data_AF-A0A975B4N2-F1
#
_entry.id   AF-A0A975B4N2-F1
#
_cell.length_a   1.000
_cell.length_b   1.000
_cell.length_c   1.000
_cell.angle_alpha   90.00
_cell.angle_beta   90.00
_cell.angle_gamma   90.00
#
_symmetry.space_group_name_H-M   'P 1'
#
loop_
_entity.id
_entity.type
_entity.pdbx_description
1 polymer ?
#
loop_
_entity_poly.entity_id
_entity_poly.type
_entity_poly.pdbx_seq_one_letter_code
_entity_poly.pdbx_strand_id
1 'polypeptide(L)'
;MSGWQHDRIDCYPAWIQRLEQFNVFFSYPLDLDLSMLSAFLKNYMSIKTVQRGPNIPSENSPGYNNYMQNAGNEVLGKENMFSLYDLEGLSQFIKIFPWYRYLFSKSKPATHLFALNEIDTNDLKSNAPEFLKKLLNKADKAIKN
;
A
#
# COMPACT_ATOMS: atom_id res chain seq x y z
N MET A 1 -32.69 7.20 1.18
CA MET A 1 -31.62 6.33 0.67
C MET A 1 -31.14 5.51 1.85
N SER A 2 -31.43 4.21 1.88
CA SER A 2 -31.11 3.33 3.00
C SER A 2 -29.59 3.27 3.19
N GLY A 3 -29.15 3.52 4.41
CA GLY A 3 -27.75 3.43 4.81
C GLY A 3 -27.18 2.06 4.45
N TRP A 4 -26.00 2.07 3.82
CA TRP A 4 -25.18 0.90 3.72
C TRP A 4 -24.84 0.46 5.15
N GLN A 5 -25.54 -0.56 5.64
CA GLN A 5 -25.22 -1.22 6.88
C GLN A 5 -23.83 -1.85 6.73
N HIS A 6 -22.87 -1.39 7.54
CA HIS A 6 -21.52 -1.96 7.68
C HIS A 6 -21.53 -3.37 8.31
N ASP A 7 -22.71 -3.97 8.47
CA ASP A 7 -23.02 -5.23 9.13
C ASP A 7 -22.60 -6.47 8.30
N ARG A 8 -21.86 -6.28 7.19
CA ARG A 8 -21.42 -7.37 6.28
C ARG A 8 -19.91 -7.45 6.07
N ILE A 9 -19.11 -6.93 7.00
CA ILE A 9 -17.64 -7.07 6.97
C ILE A 9 -17.22 -8.55 6.94
N ASP A 10 -18.00 -9.45 7.57
CA ASP A 10 -17.69 -10.88 7.66
C ASP A 10 -17.70 -11.64 6.32
N CYS A 11 -18.36 -11.10 5.28
CA CYS A 11 -18.42 -11.75 3.97
C CYS A 11 -17.30 -11.32 3.00
N TYR A 12 -16.52 -10.28 3.35
CA TYR A 12 -15.43 -9.78 2.49
C TYR A 12 -14.38 -10.86 2.18
N PRO A 13 -13.90 -11.66 3.15
CA PRO A 13 -12.93 -12.72 2.85
C PRO A 13 -13.48 -13.76 1.87
N ALA A 14 -14.76 -14.13 1.97
CA ALA A 14 -15.39 -15.09 1.08
C ALA A 14 -15.51 -14.57 -0.37
N TRP A 15 -15.84 -13.29 -0.54
CA TRP A 15 -15.88 -12.65 -1.85
C TRP A 15 -14.51 -12.52 -2.49
N ILE A 16 -13.49 -12.12 -1.71
CA ILE A 16 -12.10 -12.06 -2.19
C ILE A 16 -11.65 -13.43 -2.68
N GLN A 17 -11.87 -14.49 -1.88
CA GLN A 17 -11.54 -15.85 -2.28
C GLN A 17 -12.30 -16.31 -3.53
N ARG A 18 -13.59 -15.96 -3.64
CA ARG A 18 -14.40 -16.32 -4.81
C ARG A 18 -13.90 -15.63 -6.08
N LEU A 19 -13.56 -14.34 -6.00
CA LEU A 19 -13.07 -13.56 -7.13
C LEU A 19 -11.66 -14.01 -7.57
N GLU A 20 -10.83 -14.47 -6.63
CA GLU A 20 -9.51 -15.04 -6.95
C GLU A 20 -9.61 -16.26 -7.88
N GLN A 21 -10.69 -17.06 -7.77
CA GLN A 21 -10.97 -18.18 -8.69
C GLN A 21 -11.21 -17.74 -10.14
N PHE A 22 -11.59 -16.47 -10.35
CA PHE A 22 -11.76 -15.85 -11.65
C PHE A 22 -10.57 -14.98 -12.06
N ASN A 23 -9.39 -15.18 -11.45
CA ASN A 23 -8.16 -14.42 -11.71
C ASN A 23 -8.26 -12.93 -11.33
N VAL A 24 -9.15 -12.59 -10.40
CA VAL A 24 -9.28 -11.23 -9.86
C VAL A 24 -8.57 -11.21 -8.51
N PHE A 25 -7.48 -10.46 -8.43
CA PHE A 25 -6.64 -10.36 -7.24
C PHE A 25 -6.76 -8.95 -6.65
N PHE A 26 -6.97 -8.85 -5.34
CA PHE A 26 -7.09 -7.58 -4.64
C PHE A 26 -5.75 -7.19 -4.02
N SER A 27 -5.32 -5.96 -4.25
CA SER A 27 -4.20 -5.37 -3.52
C SER A 27 -4.57 -5.18 -2.06
N TYR A 28 -3.57 -5.32 -1.19
CA TYR A 28 -3.71 -5.07 0.24
C TYR A 28 -2.43 -4.42 0.76
N PRO A 29 -2.53 -3.30 1.51
CA PRO A 29 -3.73 -2.84 2.20
C PRO A 29 -4.47 -1.66 1.54
N LEU A 30 -4.05 -1.23 0.35
CA LEU A 30 -4.75 -0.19 -0.44
C LEU A 30 -4.61 -0.49 -1.93
N ASP A 31 -3.46 -0.13 -2.51
CA ASP A 31 -3.11 -0.36 -3.91
C ASP A 31 -1.77 -1.10 -4.03
N LEU A 32 -1.38 -1.44 -5.25
CA LEU A 32 -0.10 -2.08 -5.54
C LEU A 32 1.09 -1.24 -5.04
N ASP A 33 1.00 0.08 -5.17
CA ASP A 33 2.06 1.03 -4.82
C ASP A 33 2.35 1.01 -3.32
N LEU A 34 1.32 1.12 -2.47
CA LEU A 34 1.45 1.04 -1.03
C LEU A 34 1.90 -0.35 -0.59
N SER A 35 1.40 -1.40 -1.24
CA SER A 35 1.79 -2.78 -0.94
C SER A 35 3.28 -3.00 -1.17
N MET A 36 3.81 -2.53 -2.32
CA MET A 36 5.22 -2.62 -2.66
C MET A 36 6.09 -1.71 -1.77
N LEU A 37 5.64 -0.47 -1.51
CA LEU A 37 6.34 0.43 -0.61
C LEU A 37 6.44 -0.15 0.80
N SER A 38 5.37 -0.77 1.31
CA SER A 38 5.40 -1.39 2.62
C SER A 38 6.33 -2.58 2.68
N ALA A 39 6.36 -3.41 1.63
CA ALA A 39 7.23 -4.58 1.56
C ALA A 39 8.72 -4.21 1.48
N PHE A 40 9.06 -3.12 0.77
CA PHE A 40 10.44 -2.75 0.46
C PHE A 40 10.78 -1.33 0.91
N LEU A 41 10.26 -0.91 2.07
CA LEU A 41 10.29 0.47 2.54
C LEU A 41 11.68 1.11 2.47
N LYS A 42 12.72 0.39 2.91
CA LYS A 42 14.10 0.87 2.90
C LYS A 42 14.59 1.15 1.48
N ASN A 43 14.33 0.25 0.53
CA ASN A 43 14.75 0.38 -0.86
C ASN A 43 14.04 1.55 -1.55
N TYR A 44 12.75 1.76 -1.25
CA TYR A 44 12.01 2.92 -1.74
C TYR A 44 12.52 4.24 -1.15
N MET A 45 12.96 4.26 0.10
CA MET A 45 13.56 5.44 0.73
C MET A 45 14.96 5.75 0.20
N SER A 46 15.65 4.77 -0.40
CA SER A 46 17.03 4.92 -0.90
C SER A 46 17.14 5.17 -2.40
N ILE A 47 16.02 5.27 -3.13
CA ILE A 47 16.08 5.50 -4.59
C ILE A 47 16.76 6.81 -4.93
N LYS A 48 17.47 6.86 -6.05
CA LYS A 48 18.27 8.01 -6.51
C LYS A 48 17.51 9.34 -6.57
N THR A 49 16.20 9.33 -6.75
CA THR A 49 15.37 10.55 -6.85
C THR A 49 14.91 11.09 -5.50
N VAL A 50 15.16 10.36 -4.41
CA VAL A 50 14.95 10.81 -3.03
C VAL A 50 16.17 11.63 -2.62
N GLN A 51 15.96 12.92 -2.37
CA GLN A 51 17.03 13.79 -1.85
C GLN A 51 16.93 13.90 -0.32
N ARG A 52 15.75 14.25 0.18
CA ARG A 52 15.49 14.50 1.62
C ARG A 52 14.41 13.59 2.21
N GLY A 53 13.46 13.12 1.40
CA GLY A 53 12.25 12.47 1.90
C GLY A 53 11.19 13.45 2.43
N PRO A 54 10.06 12.94 2.95
CA PRO A 54 9.04 13.75 3.59
C PRO A 54 9.55 14.39 4.89
N ASN A 55 9.14 15.64 5.15
CA ASN A 55 9.44 16.32 6.40
C ASN A 55 8.48 15.86 7.51
N ILE A 56 8.75 14.70 8.10
CA ILE A 56 7.92 14.11 9.16
C ILE A 56 8.35 14.72 10.52
N PRO A 57 7.44 15.34 11.29
CA PRO A 57 7.75 15.81 12.64
C PRO A 57 8.17 14.67 13.57
N SER A 58 8.91 14.97 14.64
CA SER A 58 9.20 13.98 15.70
C SER A 58 7.90 13.52 16.36
N GLU A 59 7.81 12.23 16.72
CA GLU A 59 6.62 11.62 17.34
C GLU A 59 6.17 12.38 18.62
N ASN A 60 7.11 12.99 19.35
CA ASN A 60 6.83 13.74 20.58
C ASN A 60 6.45 15.21 20.34
N SER A 61 6.45 15.67 19.09
CA SER A 61 6.13 17.06 18.77
C SER A 61 4.60 17.30 18.76
N PRO A 62 4.11 18.46 19.21
CA PRO A 62 2.68 18.78 19.19
C PRO A 62 2.03 18.68 17.79
N GLY A 63 2.82 18.83 16.73
CA GLY A 63 2.35 18.77 15.34
C GLY A 63 2.29 17.37 14.73
N TYR A 64 2.82 16.33 15.38
CA TYR A 64 2.93 14.98 14.79
C TYR A 64 1.58 14.38 14.42
N ASN A 65 0.63 14.35 15.36
CA ASN A 65 -0.67 13.75 15.14
C ASN A 65 -1.44 14.44 14.01
N ASN A 66 -1.43 15.78 13.98
CA ASN A 66 -2.06 16.54 12.90
C ASN A 66 -1.38 16.27 11.54
N TYR A 67 -0.05 16.17 11.51
CA TYR A 67 0.68 15.82 10.29
C TYR A 67 0.28 14.43 9.77
N MET A 68 0.24 13.43 10.65
CA MET A 68 -0.13 12.06 10.28
C MET A 68 -1.59 11.97 9.82
N GLN A 69 -2.49 12.67 10.49
CA GLN A 69 -3.89 12.76 10.07
C GLN A 69 -4.03 13.41 8.68
N ASN A 70 -3.29 14.49 8.40
CA ASN A 70 -3.30 15.13 7.09
C ASN A 70 -2.74 14.22 6.00
N ALA A 71 -1.61 13.54 6.25
CA ALA A 71 -1.06 12.56 5.32
C ALA A 71 -2.07 11.44 5.04
N GLY A 72 -2.77 10.96 6.07
CA GLY A 72 -3.83 9.99 5.92
C GLY A 72 -5.02 10.47 5.11
N ASN A 73 -5.51 11.69 5.37
CA ASN A 73 -6.61 12.29 4.63
C ASN A 73 -6.27 12.53 3.16
N GLU A 74 -5.00 12.79 2.82
CA GLU A 74 -4.55 12.92 1.44
C GLU A 74 -4.53 11.58 0.70
N VAL A 75 -4.20 10.49 1.40
CA VAL A 75 -4.12 9.14 0.82
C VAL A 75 -5.50 8.48 0.72
N LEU A 76 -6.30 8.59 1.78
CA LEU A 76 -7.57 7.87 1.93
C LEU A 76 -8.80 8.75 1.66
N GLY A 77 -8.64 10.07 1.59
CA GLY A 77 -9.75 11.01 1.48
C GLY A 77 -10.28 11.50 2.84
N LYS A 78 -11.05 12.58 2.80
CA LYS A 78 -11.48 13.35 3.99
C LYS A 78 -12.71 12.76 4.72
N GLU A 79 -13.36 11.74 4.17
CA GLU A 79 -14.61 11.17 4.70
C GLU A 79 -14.39 10.16 5.85
N ASN A 80 -13.60 10.53 6.86
CA ASN A 80 -13.25 9.65 8.00
C ASN A 80 -12.55 8.33 7.60
N MET A 81 -12.13 8.17 6.34
CA MET A 81 -11.47 6.94 5.88
C MET A 81 -10.17 6.67 6.64
N PHE A 82 -9.48 7.71 7.08
CA PHE A 82 -8.32 7.58 7.97
C PHE A 82 -8.65 6.88 9.29
N SER A 83 -9.74 7.28 9.95
CA SER A 83 -10.17 6.66 11.20
C SER A 83 -10.63 5.23 10.98
N LEU A 84 -11.31 4.94 9.86
CA LEU A 84 -11.68 3.55 9.51
C LEU A 84 -10.46 2.66 9.34
N TYR A 85 -9.43 3.16 8.66
CA TYR A 85 -8.18 2.42 8.45
C TYR A 85 -7.45 2.11 9.76
N ASP A 86 -7.50 3.04 10.72
CA ASP A 86 -6.97 2.83 12.07
C ASP A 86 -7.79 1.78 12.84
N LEU A 87 -9.13 1.88 12.78
CA LEU A 87 -10.05 0.92 13.41
C LEU A 87 -9.95 -0.49 12.83
N GLU A 88 -9.62 -0.63 11.55
CA GLU A 88 -9.38 -1.92 10.88
C GLU A 88 -8.02 -2.55 11.26
N GLY A 89 -7.26 -1.94 12.17
CA GLY A 89 -5.96 -2.45 12.60
C GLY A 89 -4.86 -2.26 11.56
N LEU A 90 -5.06 -1.35 10.59
CA LEU A 90 -4.10 -1.04 9.53
C LEU A 90 -3.18 0.13 9.91
N SER A 91 -3.14 0.48 11.19
CA SER A 91 -2.39 1.62 11.75
C SER A 91 -0.88 1.57 11.47
N GLN A 92 -0.31 0.38 11.29
CA GLN A 92 1.08 0.20 10.86
C GLN A 92 1.39 0.86 9.51
N PHE A 93 0.43 0.89 8.59
CA PHE A 93 0.61 1.49 7.26
C PHE A 93 0.36 3.01 7.28
N ILE A 94 -0.33 3.54 8.29
CA ILE A 94 -0.51 4.99 8.49
C ILE A 94 0.86 5.68 8.57
N LYS A 95 1.83 5.08 9.27
CA LYS A 95 3.21 5.59 9.36
C LYS A 95 3.93 5.67 8.00
N ILE A 96 3.43 4.96 7.00
CA ILE A 96 4.01 4.89 5.64
C ILE A 96 3.38 5.96 4.72
N PHE A 97 2.19 6.47 5.01
CA PHE A 97 1.50 7.45 4.17
C PHE A 97 2.31 8.71 3.82
N PRO A 98 3.12 9.30 4.73
CA PRO A 98 4.00 10.41 4.36
C PRO A 98 5.00 10.06 3.26
N TRP A 99 5.52 8.83 3.25
CA TRP A 99 6.41 8.33 2.21
C TRP A 99 5.67 7.97 0.93
N TYR A 100 4.49 7.36 1.05
CA TYR A 100 3.62 7.06 -0.09
C TYR A 100 3.33 8.33 -0.90
N ARG A 101 2.83 9.40 -0.26
CA ARG A 101 2.57 10.68 -0.95
C ARG A 101 3.83 11.31 -1.54
N TYR A 102 4.96 11.20 -0.82
CA TYR A 102 6.22 11.80 -1.26
C TYR A 102 6.76 11.12 -2.52
N LEU A 103 6.73 9.79 -2.56
CA LEU A 103 7.32 8.98 -3.63
C LEU A 103 6.41 8.93 -4.87
N PHE A 104 5.10 8.86 -4.66
CA PHE A 104 4.14 8.63 -5.75
C PHE A 104 3.44 9.89 -6.27
N SER A 105 3.76 11.07 -5.72
CA SER A 105 3.36 12.37 -6.31
C SER A 105 4.15 12.76 -7.56
N LYS A 106 5.27 12.08 -7.84
CA LYS A 106 6.07 12.28 -9.05
C LYS A 106 5.58 11.38 -10.19
N SER A 107 6.19 10.21 -10.36
CA SER A 107 5.84 9.24 -11.40
C SER A 107 5.86 7.84 -10.81
N LYS A 108 4.70 7.17 -10.79
CA LYS A 108 4.58 5.81 -10.26
C LYS A 108 5.53 4.83 -10.99
N PRO A 109 5.57 4.78 -12.33
CA PRO A 109 6.48 3.86 -13.03
C PRO A 109 7.95 4.13 -12.74
N ALA A 110 8.37 5.41 -12.69
CA ALA A 110 9.76 5.76 -12.44
C ALA A 110 10.18 5.39 -10.99
N THR A 111 9.32 5.67 -10.01
CA THR A 111 9.55 5.30 -8.61
C THR A 111 9.74 3.79 -8.47
N HIS A 112 8.85 2.98 -9.08
CA HIS A 112 8.98 1.52 -9.10
C HIS A 112 10.27 1.07 -9.78
N LEU A 113 10.60 1.63 -10.95
CA LEU A 113 11.82 1.27 -11.68
C LEU A 113 13.08 1.49 -10.83
N PHE A 114 13.19 2.65 -10.17
CA PHE A 114 14.34 2.91 -9.31
C PHE A 114 14.34 2.03 -8.06
N ALA A 115 13.17 1.80 -7.44
CA ALA A 115 13.09 0.93 -6.26
C ALA A 115 13.49 -0.51 -6.59
N LEU A 116 12.99 -1.07 -7.69
CA LEU A 116 13.32 -2.42 -8.15
C LEU A 116 14.82 -2.59 -8.46
N ASN A 117 15.50 -1.52 -8.89
CA ASN A 117 16.95 -1.56 -9.09
C ASN A 117 17.73 -1.67 -7.77
N GLU A 118 17.15 -1.26 -6.65
CA GLU A 118 17.75 -1.34 -5.31
C GLU A 118 17.38 -2.61 -4.54
N ILE A 119 16.43 -3.42 -5.04
CA ILE A 119 15.94 -4.62 -4.35
C ILE A 119 16.67 -5.86 -4.90
N ASP A 120 17.22 -6.67 -4.01
CA ASP A 120 17.81 -7.96 -4.39
C ASP A 120 16.76 -8.89 -5.00
N THR A 121 17.13 -9.68 -6.00
CA THR A 121 16.16 -10.53 -6.72
C THR A 121 15.54 -11.61 -5.82
N ASN A 122 16.30 -12.19 -4.88
CA ASN A 122 15.76 -13.20 -3.96
C ASN A 122 14.87 -12.55 -2.91
N ASP A 123 15.26 -11.37 -2.43
CA ASP A 123 14.46 -10.55 -1.52
C ASP A 123 13.13 -10.15 -2.17
N LEU A 124 13.16 -9.68 -3.42
CA LEU A 124 11.97 -9.34 -4.19
C LEU A 124 11.01 -10.53 -4.31
N LYS A 125 11.52 -11.70 -4.69
CA LYS A 125 10.70 -12.92 -4.82
C LYS A 125 10.12 -13.38 -3.50
N SER A 126 10.85 -13.23 -2.40
CA SER A 126 10.44 -13.72 -1.08
C SER A 126 9.46 -12.77 -0.41
N ASN A 127 9.64 -11.46 -0.57
CA ASN A 127 8.92 -10.44 0.18
C ASN A 127 7.90 -9.65 -0.64
N ALA A 128 7.76 -9.92 -1.94
CA ALA A 128 6.69 -9.32 -2.75
C ALA A 128 5.30 -9.58 -2.11
N PRO A 129 4.34 -8.64 -2.28
CA PRO A 129 2.99 -8.81 -1.77
C PRO A 129 2.35 -10.12 -2.26
N GLU A 130 1.66 -10.82 -1.36
CA GLU A 130 1.15 -12.17 -1.64
C GLU A 130 0.18 -12.21 -2.83
N PHE A 131 -0.71 -11.21 -2.94
CA PHE A 131 -1.62 -11.09 -4.07
C PHE A 131 -0.86 -10.96 -5.41
N LEU A 132 0.30 -10.28 -5.41
CA LEU A 132 1.12 -10.10 -6.60
C LEU A 132 1.81 -11.41 -7.00
N LYS A 133 2.32 -12.18 -6.03
CA LYS A 133 2.89 -13.52 -6.29
C LYS A 133 1.84 -14.45 -6.90
N LYS A 134 0.62 -14.46 -6.34
CA LYS A 134 -0.50 -15.25 -6.87
C LYS A 134 -0.89 -14.85 -8.28
N LEU A 135 -1.00 -13.54 -8.54
CA LEU A 135 -1.26 -12.98 -9.87
C LEU A 135 -0.19 -13.46 -10.88
N LEU A 136 1.10 -13.28 -10.56
CA LEU A 136 2.20 -13.66 -11.44
C LEU A 136 2.24 -15.16 -11.71
N ASN A 137 2.03 -15.99 -10.70
CA ASN A 137 1.93 -17.45 -10.86
C ASN A 137 0.77 -17.85 -11.78
N LYS A 138 -0.35 -17.14 -11.73
CA LYS A 138 -1.50 -17.40 -12.59
C LYS A 138 -1.24 -16.94 -14.03
N ALA A 139 -0.62 -15.78 -14.20
CA ALA A 139 -0.21 -15.26 -15.51
C ALA A 139 0.82 -16.17 -16.19
N ASP A 140 1.85 -16.65 -15.47
CA ASP A 140 2.86 -17.58 -15.99
C ASP A 140 2.24 -18.87 -16.52
N LYS A 141 1.27 -19.45 -15.79
CA LYS A 141 0.52 -20.63 -16.24
C LYS A 141 -0.36 -20.35 -17.46
N ALA A 142 -0.88 -19.13 -17.61
CA ALA A 142 -1.72 -18.75 -18.74
C ALA A 142 -0.91 -18.54 -20.02
N ILE A 143 0.34 -18.08 -19.91
CA ILE A 143 1.24 -17.83 -21.05
C ILE A 143 1.91 -19.12 -21.56
N LYS A 144 2.10 -20.11 -20.69
CA LYS A 144 2.72 -21.41 -21.02
C LYS A 144 1.77 -22.43 -21.67
N ASN A 145 0.47 -22.13 -21.71
CA ASN A 145 -0.53 -22.91 -22.43
C ASN A 145 -0.73 -22.35 -23.83
#